data_AF-A0A4P7WYT4-F1
#
_entry.id   AF-A0A4P7WYT4-F1
#
_cell.length_a   1.000
_cell.length_b   1.000
_cell.length_c   1.000
_cell.angle_alpha   90.00
_cell.angle_beta   90.00
_cell.angle_gamma   90.00
#
_symmetry.space_group_name_H-M   'P 1'
#
loop_
_entity.id
_entity.type
_entity.pdbx_description
1 polymer ?
#
loop_
_entity_poly.entity_id
_entity_poly.type
_entity_poly.pdbx_seq_one_letter_code
_entity_poly.pdbx_strand_id
1 'polypeptide(L)'
;MIYISTIIFILSSLFLVRSTFLKRQKVISKTIIYLSFLALWSLLTLLVFVYLWNSSPDYNQQRQIVNSWNIKIVNNLNKPIENALIIDNNDTIISNNEGYVNFHRLRSNSVTIQAKGYVSDTIYINELTENKIYLLKSTKK
;
A
#
# COMPACT_ATOMS: atom_id res chain seq x y z
N MET A 1 16.41 -0.92 12.08
CA MET A 1 15.89 -1.44 13.37
C MET A 1 16.30 -2.88 13.66
N ILE A 2 16.20 -3.82 12.72
CA ILE A 2 16.48 -5.25 12.97
C ILE A 2 17.92 -5.48 13.50
N TYR A 3 18.92 -4.86 12.87
CA TYR A 3 20.32 -4.97 13.31
C TYR A 3 20.59 -4.39 14.72
N ILE A 4 19.89 -3.32 15.10
CA ILE A 4 20.02 -2.73 16.44
C ILE A 4 19.35 -3.65 17.48
N SER A 5 18.19 -4.22 17.14
CA SER A 5 17.49 -5.22 17.96
C SER A 5 18.33 -6.48 18.20
N THR A 6 19.03 -6.99 17.19
CA THR A 6 19.87 -8.20 17.32
C THR A 6 21.13 -7.92 18.13
N ILE A 7 21.76 -6.75 17.97
CA ILE A 7 22.92 -6.35 18.79
C ILE A 7 22.52 -6.22 20.26
N ILE A 8 21.39 -5.57 20.57
CA ILE A 8 20.87 -5.44 21.94
C ILE A 8 20.60 -6.83 22.53
N PHE A 9 20.02 -7.76 21.76
CA PHE A 9 19.78 -9.13 22.21
C PHE A 9 21.07 -9.87 22.58
N ILE A 10 22.10 -9.79 21.73
CA ILE A 10 23.39 -10.43 21.97
C ILE A 10 24.05 -9.86 23.24
N LEU A 11 24.05 -8.53 23.40
CA LEU A 11 24.59 -7.88 24.62
C LEU A 11 23.83 -8.26 25.89
N SER A 12 22.49 -8.33 25.82
CA SER A 12 21.65 -8.66 26.97
C SER A 12 21.76 -10.12 27.38
N SER A 13 21.85 -11.03 26.42
CA SER A 13 22.09 -12.46 26.66
C SER A 13 23.49 -12.71 27.24
N LEU A 14 24.52 -12.02 26.75
CA LEU A 14 25.86 -12.02 27.36
C LEU A 14 25.85 -11.52 28.81
N PHE A 15 25.08 -10.46 29.10
CA PHE A 15 24.92 -9.94 30.45
C PHE A 15 24.23 -10.95 31.37
N LEU A 16 23.18 -11.63 30.91
CA LEU A 16 22.51 -12.71 31.64
C LEU A 16 23.44 -13.87 31.97
N VAL A 17 24.19 -14.36 30.98
CA VAL A 17 25.18 -15.43 31.18
C VAL A 17 26.18 -15.00 32.24
N ARG A 18 26.71 -13.77 32.14
CA ARG A 18 27.65 -13.25 33.15
C ARG A 18 27.03 -13.10 34.54
N SER A 19 25.74 -12.73 34.63
CA SER A 19 24.99 -12.67 35.89
C SER A 19 24.84 -14.05 36.54
N THR A 20 24.71 -15.13 35.76
CA THR A 20 24.62 -16.48 36.33
C THR A 20 25.92 -16.98 36.96
N PHE A 21 27.08 -16.49 36.50
CA PHE A 21 28.41 -16.81 37.02
C PHE A 21 28.73 -16.13 38.36
N LEU A 22 27.95 -15.15 38.79
CA LEU A 22 28.10 -14.54 40.13
C LEU A 22 27.61 -15.54 41.20
N LYS A 23 28.56 -16.25 41.82
CA LYS A 23 28.35 -17.30 42.83
C LYS A 23 27.55 -16.89 44.07
N ARG A 24 27.30 -15.59 44.30
CA ARG A 24 26.66 -15.05 45.52
C ARG A 24 25.14 -14.80 45.42
N GLN A 25 24.51 -14.95 44.25
CA GLN A 25 23.08 -14.66 44.11
C GLN A 25 22.20 -15.88 44.44
N LYS A 26 21.18 -15.67 45.28
CA LYS A 26 20.12 -16.67 45.57
C LYS A 26 19.37 -17.05 44.30
N VAL A 27 18.90 -18.30 44.23
CA VAL A 27 18.16 -18.86 43.08
C VAL A 27 16.97 -17.99 42.67
N ILE A 28 16.26 -17.42 43.65
CA ILE A 28 15.11 -16.51 43.45
C ILE A 28 15.51 -15.24 42.69
N SER A 29 16.65 -14.64 43.02
CA SER A 29 17.13 -13.44 42.32
C SER A 29 17.46 -13.73 40.85
N LYS A 30 18.04 -14.91 40.57
CA LYS A 30 18.32 -15.33 39.19
C LYS A 30 17.02 -15.53 38.40
N THR A 31 16.02 -16.16 39.00
CA THR A 31 14.71 -16.37 38.34
C THR A 31 14.00 -15.06 38.03
N ILE A 32 14.02 -14.08 38.95
CA ILE A 32 13.45 -12.75 38.72
C ILE A 32 14.15 -12.04 37.56
N ILE A 33 15.49 -12.08 37.51
CA ILE A 33 16.26 -11.46 36.42
C ILE A 33 15.89 -12.10 35.07
N TYR A 34 15.82 -13.43 34.99
CA TYR A 34 15.40 -14.12 33.76
C TYR A 34 13.97 -13.78 33.34
N LEU A 35 13.02 -13.77 34.27
CA LEU A 35 11.62 -13.41 33.98
C LEU A 35 11.51 -11.96 33.48
N SER A 36 12.23 -11.04 34.11
CA SER A 36 12.23 -9.63 33.70
C SER A 36 12.78 -9.44 32.29
N PHE A 37 13.85 -10.17 31.94
CA PHE A 37 14.41 -10.15 30.59
C PHE A 37 13.43 -10.72 29.56
N LEU A 38 12.78 -11.85 29.87
CA LEU A 38 11.81 -12.48 28.98
C LEU A 38 10.63 -11.55 28.70
N ALA A 39 10.12 -10.86 29.73
CA ALA A 39 9.03 -9.90 29.61
C ALA A 39 9.43 -8.70 28.72
N LEU A 40 10.63 -8.13 28.96
CA LEU A 40 11.14 -7.01 28.17
C LEU A 40 11.34 -7.39 26.70
N TRP A 41 11.80 -8.62 26.45
CA TRP A 41 12.00 -9.15 25.10
C TRP A 41 10.66 -9.37 24.38
N SER A 42 9.66 -9.92 25.07
CA SER A 42 8.31 -10.04 24.53
C SER A 42 7.71 -8.69 24.14
N LEU A 43 7.91 -7.66 24.96
CA LEU A 43 7.45 -6.31 24.66
C LEU A 43 8.17 -5.70 23.45
N LEU A 44 9.49 -5.85 23.37
CA LEU A 44 10.29 -5.35 22.26
C LEU A 44 9.90 -6.01 20.92
N THR A 45 9.73 -7.33 20.93
CA THR A 45 9.33 -8.08 19.73
C THR A 45 7.94 -7.67 19.24
N LEU A 46 7.00 -7.44 20.15
CA LEU A 46 5.67 -6.92 19.81
C LEU A 46 5.74 -5.53 19.17
N LEU A 47 6.54 -4.61 19.73
CA LEU A 47 6.74 -3.28 19.15
C LEU A 47 7.38 -3.33 17.75
N VAL A 48 8.38 -4.19 17.55
CA VAL A 48 9.00 -4.40 16.23
C VAL A 48 7.97 -4.95 15.24
N PHE A 49 7.13 -5.89 15.66
CA PHE A 49 6.07 -6.44 14.80
C PHE A 49 5.06 -5.37 14.39
N VAL A 50 4.57 -4.56 15.34
CA VAL A 50 3.67 -3.43 15.08
C VAL A 50 4.31 -2.42 14.13
N TYR A 51 5.59 -2.11 14.31
CA TYR A 51 6.32 -1.20 13.42
C TYR A 51 6.45 -1.75 12.01
N LEU A 52 6.85 -3.02 11.86
CA LEU A 52 6.97 -3.66 10.56
C LEU A 52 5.62 -3.76 9.84
N TRP A 53 4.55 -4.06 10.59
CA TRP A 53 3.19 -4.11 10.08
C TRP A 53 2.75 -2.75 9.52
N ASN A 54 2.96 -1.67 10.27
CA ASN A 54 2.60 -0.31 9.84
C ASN A 54 3.55 0.26 8.75
N SER A 55 4.77 -0.24 8.67
CA SER A 55 5.74 0.18 7.65
C SER A 55 5.61 -0.64 6.36
N SER A 56 4.74 -1.65 6.32
CA SER A 56 4.50 -2.43 5.11
C SER A 56 3.92 -1.51 4.01
N PRO A 57 4.50 -1.51 2.80
CA PRO A 57 3.99 -0.72 1.68
C PRO A 57 2.53 -1.07 1.35
N ASP A 58 2.10 -2.31 1.61
CA ASP A 58 0.71 -2.74 1.43
C ASP A 58 -0.27 -2.00 2.35
N TYR A 59 0.14 -1.67 3.58
CA TYR A 59 -0.70 -0.95 4.56
C TYR A 59 -0.89 0.53 4.16
N ASN A 60 0.15 1.16 3.62
CA ASN A 60 0.04 2.53 3.11
C ASN A 60 -0.72 2.59 1.78
N GLN A 61 -0.62 1.56 0.93
CA GLN A 61 -1.40 1.44 -0.30
C GLN A 61 -2.90 1.20 -0.04
N GLN A 62 -3.27 0.53 1.06
CA GLN A 62 -4.68 0.31 1.41
C GLN A 62 -5.48 1.62 1.60
N ARG A 63 -4.83 2.74 1.93
CA ARG A 63 -5.51 4.04 2.06
C ARG A 63 -5.93 4.67 0.72
N GLN A 64 -5.46 4.14 -0.42
CA GLN A 64 -5.87 4.59 -1.75
C GLN A 64 -6.77 3.59 -2.47
N ILE A 65 -7.34 2.62 -1.76
CA ILE A 65 -8.48 1.86 -2.29
C ILE A 65 -9.71 2.78 -2.22
N VAL A 66 -9.71 3.78 -3.09
CA VAL A 66 -10.91 4.57 -3.37
C VAL A 66 -11.84 3.63 -4.11
N ASN A 67 -13.05 3.49 -3.57
CA ASN A 67 -14.28 2.89 -4.10
C ASN A 67 -14.23 2.37 -5.53
N SER A 68 -14.95 1.28 -5.81
CA SER A 68 -15.20 0.88 -7.20
C SER A 68 -15.87 2.03 -7.96
N TRP A 69 -15.16 2.64 -8.91
CA TRP A 69 -15.71 3.73 -9.72
C TRP A 69 -16.17 3.19 -11.06
N ASN A 70 -17.46 3.34 -11.36
CA ASN A 70 -18.01 3.05 -12.67
C ASN A 70 -18.07 4.37 -13.45
N ILE A 71 -17.18 4.55 -14.42
CA ILE A 71 -17.07 5.78 -15.22
C ILE A 71 -17.48 5.48 -16.66
N LYS A 72 -18.28 6.38 -17.24
CA LYS A 72 -18.66 6.31 -18.65
C LYS A 72 -17.77 7.20 -19.51
N ILE A 73 -17.17 6.62 -20.53
CA ILE A 73 -16.38 7.32 -21.53
C ILE A 73 -17.30 7.66 -22.70
N VAL A 74 -17.45 8.95 -22.97
CA VAL A 74 -18.33 9.48 -24.01
C VAL A 74 -17.58 10.48 -24.89
N ASN A 75 -18.12 10.73 -26.08
CA ASN A 75 -17.65 11.84 -26.91
C ASN A 75 -18.39 13.15 -26.57
N ASN A 76 -18.00 14.22 -27.26
CA ASN A 76 -18.64 15.54 -27.17
C ASN A 76 -20.14 15.55 -27.54
N LEU A 77 -20.67 14.51 -28.18
CA LEU A 77 -22.09 14.33 -28.49
C LEU A 77 -22.81 13.42 -27.49
N ASN A 78 -22.19 13.14 -26.33
CA ASN A 78 -22.69 12.22 -25.31
C ASN A 78 -22.89 10.77 -25.80
N LYS A 79 -22.28 10.38 -26.92
CA LYS A 79 -22.30 8.98 -27.38
C LYS A 79 -21.21 8.19 -26.68
N PRO A 80 -21.49 6.96 -26.22
CA PRO A 80 -20.49 6.11 -25.59
C PRO A 80 -19.37 5.78 -26.56
N ILE A 81 -18.15 5.69 -26.03
CA ILE A 81 -16.96 5.28 -26.78
C ILE A 81 -16.58 3.88 -26.34
N GLU A 82 -16.71 2.94 -27.27
CA GLU A 82 -16.37 1.53 -27.05
C GLU A 82 -14.86 1.30 -27.13
N ASN A 83 -14.37 0.30 -26.40
CA ASN A 83 -12.98 -0.16 -26.45
C ASN A 83 -11.94 0.96 -26.21
N ALA A 84 -12.31 2.01 -25.49
CA ALA A 84 -11.36 2.95 -24.93
C ALA A 84 -10.43 2.19 -23.96
N LEU A 85 -9.14 2.45 -24.11
CA LEU A 85 -8.03 1.88 -23.38
C LEU A 85 -7.60 2.87 -22.31
N ILE A 86 -7.54 2.40 -21.06
CA ILE A 86 -7.22 3.19 -19.89
C ILE A 86 -5.94 2.63 -19.28
N ILE A 87 -4.95 3.49 -19.11
CA ILE A 87 -3.62 3.15 -18.61
C ILE A 87 -3.46 3.75 -17.21
N ASP A 88 -3.28 2.90 -16.21
CA ASP A 88 -2.95 3.27 -14.83
C ASP A 88 -1.64 2.58 -14.42
N ASN A 89 -0.53 3.32 -14.37
CA ASN A 89 0.74 2.86 -13.84
C ASN A 89 1.15 1.42 -14.26
N ASN A 90 1.12 1.18 -15.59
CA ASN A 90 1.36 -0.09 -16.32
C ASN A 90 0.22 -1.11 -16.35
N ASP A 91 -0.86 -0.91 -15.60
CA ASP A 91 -2.09 -1.69 -15.76
C ASP A 91 -2.93 -1.09 -16.90
N THR A 92 -3.53 -1.96 -17.71
CA THR A 92 -4.39 -1.56 -18.83
C THR A 92 -5.79 -2.12 -18.66
N ILE A 93 -6.79 -1.25 -18.72
CA ILE A 93 -8.21 -1.60 -18.61
C ILE A 93 -8.89 -1.17 -19.92
N ILE A 94 -9.85 -1.97 -20.39
CA ILE A 94 -10.61 -1.67 -21.61
C ILE A 94 -12.07 -1.47 -21.23
N SER A 95 -12.67 -0.40 -21.74
CA SER A 95 -14.11 -0.14 -21.59
C SER A 95 -14.96 -1.15 -22.35
N ASN A 96 -16.16 -1.41 -21.84
CA ASN A 96 -17.12 -2.28 -22.50
C ASN A 96 -17.80 -1.60 -23.71
N ASN A 97 -18.69 -2.33 -24.39
CA ASN A 97 -19.43 -1.84 -25.56
C ASN A 97 -20.43 -0.71 -25.24
N GLU A 98 -20.64 -0.39 -23.98
CA GLU A 98 -21.46 0.76 -23.55
C GLU A 98 -20.60 1.95 -23.09
N GLY A 99 -19.27 1.84 -23.23
CA GLY A 99 -18.29 2.84 -22.84
C GLY A 99 -18.05 2.91 -21.34
N TYR A 100 -18.48 1.92 -20.55
CA TYR A 100 -18.24 1.90 -19.11
C TYR A 100 -16.92 1.22 -18.76
N VAL A 101 -16.29 1.75 -17.71
CA VAL A 101 -15.07 1.23 -17.10
C VAL A 101 -15.26 1.17 -15.60
N ASN A 102 -15.00 0.00 -15.02
CA ASN A 102 -14.96 -0.16 -13.58
C ASN A 102 -13.53 -0.13 -13.09
N PHE A 103 -13.22 0.87 -12.28
CA PHE A 103 -11.94 0.98 -11.58
C PHE A 103 -12.07 0.34 -10.21
N HIS A 104 -11.45 -0.81 -10.01
CA HIS A 104 -11.50 -1.52 -8.72
C HIS A 104 -10.31 -1.22 -7.80
N ARG A 105 -9.21 -0.69 -8.36
CA ARG A 105 -8.02 -0.29 -7.61
C ARG A 105 -7.18 0.62 -8.50
N LEU A 106 -7.13 1.90 -8.17
CA LEU A 106 -6.26 2.86 -8.85
C LEU A 106 -4.97 2.99 -8.05
N ARG A 107 -3.84 2.80 -8.72
CA ARG A 107 -2.50 2.95 -8.12
C ARG A 107 -1.97 4.37 -8.28
N SER A 108 -2.48 5.10 -9.27
CA SER A 108 -2.19 6.50 -9.52
C SER A 108 -3.41 7.37 -9.29
N ASN A 109 -3.19 8.65 -8.96
CA ASN A 109 -4.24 9.67 -8.92
C ASN A 109 -4.63 10.15 -10.34
N SER A 110 -3.93 9.69 -11.37
CA SER A 110 -4.22 10.01 -12.76
C SER A 110 -4.24 8.77 -13.65
N VAL A 111 -5.11 8.79 -14.65
CA VAL A 111 -5.21 7.75 -15.67
C VAL A 111 -5.13 8.37 -17.06
N THR A 112 -4.44 7.70 -17.98
CA THR A 112 -4.40 8.12 -19.38
C THR A 112 -5.43 7.31 -20.16
N ILE A 113 -6.29 7.98 -20.92
CA ILE A 113 -7.34 7.35 -21.71
C ILE A 113 -7.08 7.56 -23.19
N GLN A 114 -7.15 6.47 -23.94
CA GLN A 114 -6.91 6.42 -25.38
C GLN A 114 -8.08 5.71 -26.05
N ALA A 115 -8.58 6.27 -27.14
CA ALA A 115 -9.58 5.60 -27.96
C ALA A 115 -9.31 5.87 -29.44
N LYS A 116 -9.61 4.88 -30.29
CA LYS A 116 -9.36 5.00 -31.73
C LYS A 116 -10.17 6.14 -32.32
N GLY A 117 -9.49 7.08 -32.99
CA GLY A 117 -10.13 8.26 -33.57
C GLY A 117 -10.45 9.38 -32.57
N TYR A 118 -9.92 9.29 -31.34
CA TYR A 118 -10.02 10.32 -30.30
C TYR A 118 -8.62 10.77 -29.86
N VAL A 119 -8.54 11.97 -29.32
CA VAL A 119 -7.32 12.51 -28.71
C VAL A 119 -7.13 11.85 -27.35
N SER A 120 -5.91 11.40 -27.06
CA SER A 120 -5.57 10.86 -25.73
C SER A 120 -5.65 11.97 -24.69
N ASP A 121 -6.18 11.66 -23.52
CA ASP A 121 -6.29 12.61 -22.42
C ASP A 121 -5.84 11.97 -21.09
N THR A 122 -5.35 12.79 -20.17
CA THR A 122 -4.91 12.36 -18.83
C THR A 122 -5.82 13.00 -17.80
N ILE A 123 -6.46 12.15 -16.99
CA ILE A 123 -7.53 12.59 -16.10
C ILE A 123 -7.15 12.32 -14.67
N TYR A 124 -7.26 13.36 -13.84
CA TYR A 124 -7.02 13.28 -12.42
C TYR A 124 -8.32 12.85 -11.71
N ILE A 125 -8.27 11.69 -11.05
CA ILE A 125 -9.43 11.07 -10.41
C ILE A 125 -10.03 11.97 -9.32
N ASN A 126 -9.19 12.74 -8.64
CA ASN A 126 -9.62 13.66 -7.58
C ASN A 126 -10.39 14.88 -8.11
N GLU A 127 -10.35 15.15 -9.41
CA GLU A 127 -11.00 16.29 -10.06
C GLU A 127 -12.29 15.90 -10.78
N LEU A 128 -12.61 14.60 -10.84
CA LEU A 128 -13.84 14.10 -11.42
C LEU A 128 -15.04 14.46 -10.53
N THR A 129 -15.87 15.36 -11.03
CA THR A 129 -17.14 15.78 -10.41
C THR A 129 -18.32 14.95 -10.89
N GLU A 130 -18.20 14.29 -12.04
CA GLU A 130 -19.22 13.43 -12.63
C GLU A 130 -18.64 12.05 -12.95
N ASN A 131 -19.49 11.02 -13.00
CA ASN A 131 -19.09 9.67 -13.46
C ASN A 131 -18.99 9.59 -15.00
N LYS A 132 -18.48 10.65 -15.63
CA LYS A 132 -18.36 10.76 -17.09
C LYS A 132 -17.04 11.41 -17.47
N ILE A 133 -16.48 10.91 -18.56
CA ILE A 133 -15.28 11.43 -19.19
C ILE A 133 -15.59 11.73 -20.64
N TYR A 134 -15.23 12.93 -21.08
CA TYR A 134 -15.44 13.39 -22.44
C TYR A 134 -14.13 13.33 -23.22
N LEU A 135 -14.08 12.52 -24.27
CA LEU A 135 -12.95 12.52 -25.20
C LEU A 135 -13.27 13.34 -26.46
N LEU A 136 -12.32 14.16 -26.86
CA LEU A 136 -12.40 14.93 -28.09
C LEU A 136 -12.06 14.05 -29.29
N LYS A 137 -12.87 14.14 -30.33
CA LYS A 137 -12.61 13.41 -31.58
C LYS A 137 -11.35 13.96 -32.24
N SER A 138 -10.44 13.07 -32.63
CA SER A 138 -9.23 13.45 -33.34
C SER A 138 -9.60 13.97 -34.74
N THR A 139 -9.05 15.12 -35.11
CA THR A 139 -9.22 15.73 -36.44
C THR A 139 -8.18 15.23 -37.44
N LYS A 140 -7.20 14.43 -37.02
CA LYS A 140 -6.20 13.82 -37.90
C LYS A 140 -6.76 12.52 -38.50
N LYS A 141 -6.92 12.52 -39.82
CA LYS A 141 -7.25 11.35 -40.65
C LYS A 141 -6.08 10.38 -40.72
#